data_AF-A0A813GAB8-F1
#
_entry.id   AF-A0A813GAB8-F1
#
_cell.length_a   1.000
_cell.length_b   1.000
_cell.length_c   1.000
_cell.angle_alpha   90.00
_cell.angle_beta   90.00
_cell.angle_gamma   90.00
#
_symmetry.space_group_name_H-M   'P 1'
#
loop_
_entity.id
_entity.type
_entity.pdbx_description
1 polymer ?
#
loop_
_entity_poly.entity_id
_entity_poly.type
_entity_poly.pdbx_seq_one_letter_code
_entity_poly.pdbx_strand_id
1 'polypeptide(L)'
;MNIISMTMSIFTAVLMYQGINQILAIFIESLNEWYRCLIQFGHCSIYIICMQLVIGNIAGMIGEGGGTESLDESRWTIADGLRADFGRELDPVEVEQVRNKTGIRSVWIDSYAVEVPVMKIKVELQGRKRRMRCWGMLLAHMSGFAAISAGGELQHTELFSSSPYMTLIPVVITQAVVQIFFGISHMFRRSIMKEAIRQGGKGRRVLLCHENVVEAENDVSSLSMSFLTAQAIRFFISGVFPNIEGLEAEPEMPKTNSVIMEFLIDVSNIRIVRHRIGALVRAGTKAIRTIIQVANSISAASGSPLLPAGDHKEIAREGTRSATEGEEVLAIPSRWFPAHKVGKLRVDCW
;
A
#
# COMPACT_ATOMS: atom_id res chain seq x y z
N MET A 1 -7.51 15.79 -5.03
CA MET A 1 -7.52 15.58 -3.57
C MET A 1 -6.70 14.38 -3.09
N ASN A 2 -6.47 13.33 -3.89
CA ASN A 2 -5.75 12.13 -3.42
C ASN A 2 -4.30 12.39 -2.99
N ILE A 3 -3.58 13.32 -3.64
CA ILE A 3 -2.16 13.60 -3.34
C ILE A 3 -2.01 14.21 -1.94
N ILE A 4 -2.83 15.20 -1.60
CA ILE A 4 -2.79 15.86 -0.27
C ILE A 4 -3.10 14.85 0.84
N SER A 5 -4.09 13.97 0.62
CA SER A 5 -4.42 12.93 1.59
C SER A 5 -3.27 11.93 1.77
N MET A 6 -2.55 11.60 0.71
CA MET A 6 -1.42 10.67 0.74
C MET A 6 -0.21 11.28 1.47
N THR A 7 0.15 12.52 1.18
CA THR A 7 1.27 13.19 1.85
C THR A 7 1.00 13.37 3.34
N MET A 8 -0.21 13.80 3.71
CA MET A 8 -0.60 13.91 5.12
C MET A 8 -0.54 12.55 5.83
N SER A 9 -0.97 11.47 5.18
CA SER A 9 -0.88 10.11 5.74
C SER A 9 0.56 9.70 6.02
N ILE A 10 1.51 9.98 5.10
CA ILE A 10 2.93 9.70 5.31
C ILE A 10 3.48 10.50 6.50
N PHE A 11 3.24 11.80 6.56
CA PHE A 11 3.70 12.63 7.68
C PHE A 11 3.12 12.16 9.03
N THR A 12 1.83 11.87 9.08
CA THR A 12 1.19 11.33 10.29
C THR A 12 1.79 9.98 10.69
N ALA A 13 2.03 9.09 9.72
CA ALA A 13 2.69 7.80 9.99
C ALA A 13 4.10 7.99 10.57
N VAL A 14 4.90 8.90 10.01
CA VAL A 14 6.25 9.21 10.52
C VAL A 14 6.19 9.71 11.96
N LEU A 15 5.33 10.70 12.26
CA LEU A 15 5.23 11.28 13.59
C LEU A 15 4.75 10.26 14.64
N MET A 16 3.72 9.47 14.29
CA MET A 16 3.21 8.42 15.17
C MET A 16 4.26 7.34 15.41
N TYR A 17 4.94 6.89 14.35
CA TYR A 17 6.00 5.89 14.44
C TYR A 17 7.17 6.40 15.31
N GLN A 18 7.69 7.58 15.02
CA GLN A 18 8.82 8.16 15.76
C GLN A 18 8.50 8.35 17.24
N GLY A 19 7.30 8.84 17.59
CA GLY A 19 6.89 8.97 18.98
C GLY A 19 6.89 7.63 19.73
N ILE A 20 6.36 6.58 19.12
CA ILE A 20 6.34 5.24 19.72
C ILE A 20 7.75 4.63 19.77
N ASN A 21 8.54 4.79 18.70
CA ASN A 21 9.89 4.26 18.62
C ASN A 21 10.85 4.92 19.63
N GLN A 22 10.71 6.24 19.90
CA GLN A 22 11.49 6.91 20.93
C GLN A 22 11.20 6.35 22.33
N ILE A 23 9.93 6.08 22.64
CA ILE A 23 9.55 5.44 23.90
C ILE A 23 10.19 4.04 23.97
N LEU A 24 10.08 3.25 22.91
CA LEU A 24 10.69 1.92 22.84
C LEU A 24 12.21 1.98 23.01
N ALA A 25 12.88 2.96 22.37
CA ALA A 25 14.33 3.15 22.42
C ALA A 25 14.84 3.33 23.85
N ILE A 26 14.13 4.10 24.68
CA ILE A 26 14.47 4.29 26.11
C ILE A 26 14.47 2.95 26.86
N PHE A 27 13.54 2.05 26.57
CA PHE A 27 13.46 0.75 27.24
C PHE A 27 14.52 -0.24 26.79
N ILE A 28 15.02 -0.13 25.56
CA ILE A 28 15.94 -1.09 24.96
C ILE A 28 17.41 -0.63 24.95
N GLU A 29 17.71 0.59 25.40
CA GLU A 29 19.05 1.20 25.33
C GLU A 29 20.13 0.36 26.03
N SER A 30 19.78 -0.31 27.14
CA SER A 30 20.71 -1.15 27.91
C SER A 30 20.92 -2.56 27.33
N LEU A 31 20.21 -2.91 26.26
CA LEU A 31 20.27 -4.25 25.66
C LEU A 31 21.36 -4.37 24.60
N ASN A 32 21.86 -5.59 24.42
CA ASN A 32 22.78 -5.92 23.33
C ASN A 32 22.15 -5.57 21.95
N GLU A 33 22.98 -5.17 20.99
CA GLU A 33 22.60 -4.88 19.60
C GLU A 33 21.68 -5.92 18.97
N TRP A 34 21.97 -7.21 19.17
CA TRP A 34 21.15 -8.30 18.61
C TRP A 34 19.74 -8.36 19.23
N TYR A 35 19.62 -8.10 20.54
CA TYR A 35 18.32 -8.05 21.20
C TYR A 35 17.53 -6.80 20.78
N ARG A 36 18.21 -5.66 20.58
CA ARG A 36 17.59 -4.45 20.03
C ARG A 36 17.00 -4.72 18.65
N CYS A 37 17.77 -5.36 17.75
CA CYS A 37 17.29 -5.77 16.43
C CYS A 37 16.05 -6.68 16.54
N LEU A 38 16.10 -7.70 17.40
CA LEU A 38 14.99 -8.65 17.57
C LEU A 38 13.71 -7.95 18.06
N ILE A 39 13.82 -7.05 19.03
CA ILE A 39 12.69 -6.28 19.55
C ILE A 39 12.11 -5.37 18.47
N GLN A 40 12.96 -4.74 17.66
CA GLN A 40 12.50 -3.89 16.54
C GLN A 40 11.75 -4.70 15.46
N PHE A 41 12.22 -5.91 15.12
CA PHE A 41 11.44 -6.82 14.26
C PHE A 41 10.12 -7.24 14.89
N GLY A 42 10.09 -7.47 16.21
CA GLY A 42 8.86 -7.70 16.97
C GLY A 42 7.90 -6.51 16.87
N HIS A 43 8.39 -5.28 17.02
CA HIS A 43 7.60 -4.06 16.88
C HIS A 43 7.02 -3.89 15.47
N CYS A 44 7.81 -4.15 14.44
CA CYS A 44 7.35 -4.20 13.05
C CYS A 44 6.22 -5.23 12.87
N SER A 45 6.36 -6.42 13.45
CA SER A 45 5.33 -7.47 13.35
C SER A 45 3.99 -7.06 13.96
N ILE A 46 4.00 -6.30 15.07
CA ILE A 46 2.79 -5.78 15.71
C ILE A 46 2.04 -4.83 14.76
N TYR A 47 2.75 -3.94 14.06
CA TYR A 47 2.11 -3.06 13.08
C TYR A 47 1.55 -3.82 11.88
N ILE A 48 2.26 -4.81 11.37
CA ILE A 48 1.76 -5.66 10.27
C ILE A 48 0.48 -6.37 10.72
N ILE A 49 0.44 -6.96 11.92
CA ILE A 49 -0.76 -7.61 12.44
C ILE A 49 -1.91 -6.61 12.60
N CYS A 50 -1.63 -5.43 13.18
CA CYS A 50 -2.63 -4.37 13.36
C CYS A 50 -3.22 -3.91 12.02
N MET A 51 -2.38 -3.68 11.02
CA MET A 51 -2.79 -3.34 9.65
C MET A 51 -3.78 -4.38 9.08
N GLN A 52 -3.45 -5.67 9.21
CA GLN A 52 -4.28 -6.77 8.70
C GLN A 52 -5.63 -6.84 9.43
N LEU A 53 -5.63 -6.69 10.75
CA LEU A 53 -6.84 -6.71 11.57
C LEU A 53 -7.76 -5.52 11.26
N VAL A 54 -7.20 -4.31 11.11
CA VAL A 54 -7.97 -3.11 10.79
C VAL A 54 -8.58 -3.20 9.39
N ILE A 55 -7.82 -3.62 8.38
CA ILE A 55 -8.36 -3.80 7.02
C ILE A 55 -9.45 -4.90 7.03
N GLY A 56 -9.20 -6.02 7.72
CA GLY A 56 -10.18 -7.11 7.86
C GLY A 56 -11.47 -6.69 8.58
N ASN A 57 -11.38 -5.86 9.61
CA ASN A 57 -12.53 -5.31 10.32
C ASN A 57 -13.32 -4.34 9.44
N ILE A 58 -12.67 -3.37 8.77
CA ILE A 58 -13.36 -2.40 7.89
C ILE A 58 -14.00 -3.10 6.68
N ALA A 59 -13.34 -4.12 6.13
CA ALA A 59 -13.90 -4.94 5.04
C ALA A 59 -15.14 -5.74 5.47
N GLY A 60 -15.41 -5.84 6.78
CA GLY A 60 -16.49 -6.67 7.32
C GLY A 60 -16.21 -8.15 7.21
N MET A 61 -14.92 -8.53 7.16
CA MET A 61 -14.47 -9.92 7.22
C MET A 61 -14.38 -10.40 8.68
N ILE A 62 -14.07 -9.50 9.62
CA ILE A 62 -13.94 -9.80 11.05
C ILE A 62 -15.09 -9.14 11.81
N GLY A 63 -15.95 -9.94 12.44
CA GLY A 63 -16.93 -9.47 13.44
C GLY A 63 -18.34 -9.15 12.93
N GLU A 64 -18.55 -8.96 11.62
CA GLU A 64 -19.88 -8.59 11.08
C GLU A 64 -20.85 -9.77 10.87
N GLY A 65 -20.52 -10.98 11.35
CA GLY A 65 -21.42 -12.14 11.47
C GLY A 65 -22.56 -12.23 10.45
N GLY A 66 -22.24 -12.55 9.18
CA GLY A 66 -23.25 -12.72 8.12
C GLY A 66 -24.18 -11.53 7.86
N GLY A 67 -23.88 -10.35 8.40
CA GLY A 67 -24.76 -9.18 8.45
C GLY A 67 -25.42 -8.84 7.12
N THR A 68 -26.69 -8.48 7.22
CA THR A 68 -27.73 -8.42 6.18
C THR A 68 -27.50 -7.40 5.07
N GLU A 69 -26.60 -6.44 5.25
CA GLU A 69 -26.36 -5.40 4.24
C GLU A 69 -25.48 -5.91 3.09
N SER A 70 -26.11 -6.00 1.93
CA SER A 70 -25.47 -6.40 0.69
C SER A 70 -24.57 -5.27 0.19
N LEU A 71 -23.26 -5.50 0.08
CA LEU A 71 -22.33 -4.55 -0.55
C LEU A 71 -22.67 -4.21 -2.01
N ASP A 72 -23.52 -5.03 -2.64
CA ASP A 72 -24.00 -4.83 -4.01
C ASP A 72 -25.26 -3.97 -4.10
N GLU A 73 -25.84 -3.59 -2.96
CA GLU A 73 -26.98 -2.68 -2.92
C GLU A 73 -26.55 -1.29 -3.40
N SER A 74 -27.17 -0.83 -4.47
CA SER A 74 -26.98 0.51 -5.01
C SER A 74 -28.10 1.41 -4.49
N ARG A 75 -27.71 2.54 -3.88
CA ARG A 75 -28.64 3.57 -3.39
C ARG A 75 -28.49 4.82 -4.24
N TRP A 76 -29.57 5.58 -4.39
CA TRP A 76 -29.53 6.87 -5.08
C TRP A 76 -28.89 7.91 -4.18
N THR A 77 -27.89 8.61 -4.69
CA THR A 77 -27.24 9.71 -4.00
C THR A 77 -27.17 10.96 -4.87
N ILE A 78 -27.12 12.12 -4.23
CA ILE A 78 -26.93 13.41 -4.91
C ILE A 78 -25.53 13.44 -5.56
N ALA A 79 -25.49 13.67 -6.88
CA ALA A 79 -24.27 13.65 -7.69
C ALA A 79 -23.69 15.04 -7.96
N ASP A 80 -24.33 16.10 -7.45
CA ASP A 80 -23.90 17.47 -7.66
C ASP A 80 -22.77 17.86 -6.69
N GLY A 81 -21.54 17.92 -7.19
CA GLY A 81 -20.37 18.27 -6.39
C GLY A 81 -20.33 19.73 -5.91
N LEU A 82 -21.23 20.60 -6.40
CA LEU A 82 -21.33 22.00 -5.95
C LEU A 82 -22.32 22.20 -4.80
N ARG A 83 -23.19 21.22 -4.53
CA ARG A 83 -24.14 21.31 -3.42
C ARG A 83 -23.54 20.82 -2.12
N ALA A 84 -24.02 21.39 -1.02
CA ALA A 84 -23.60 21.02 0.34
C ALA A 84 -24.05 19.59 0.74
N ASP A 85 -25.08 19.06 0.07
CA ASP A 85 -25.64 17.72 0.29
C ASP A 85 -25.09 16.66 -0.69
N PHE A 86 -23.97 16.95 -1.36
CA PHE A 86 -23.29 16.00 -2.24
C PHE A 86 -23.05 14.65 -1.56
N GLY A 87 -23.50 13.56 -2.19
CA GLY A 87 -23.35 12.20 -1.68
C GLY A 87 -24.38 11.77 -0.63
N ARG A 88 -25.34 12.64 -0.24
CA ARG A 88 -26.46 12.25 0.62
C ARG A 88 -27.31 11.19 -0.08
N GLU A 89 -27.70 10.15 0.66
CA GLU A 89 -28.68 9.15 0.23
C GLU A 89 -30.07 9.77 0.14
N LEU A 90 -30.78 9.50 -0.95
CA LEU A 90 -32.18 9.90 -1.10
C LEU A 90 -33.07 9.00 -0.26
N ASP A 91 -34.01 9.61 0.46
CA ASP A 91 -35.04 8.89 1.19
C ASP A 91 -35.98 8.15 0.21
N PRO A 92 -36.66 7.07 0.62
CA PRO A 92 -37.57 6.33 -0.26
C PRO A 92 -38.60 7.21 -0.97
N VAL A 93 -39.09 8.27 -0.32
CA VAL A 93 -40.05 9.24 -0.89
C VAL A 93 -39.40 10.09 -1.99
N GLU A 94 -38.14 10.47 -1.84
CA GLU A 94 -37.38 11.24 -2.85
C GLU A 94 -37.01 10.35 -4.03
N VAL A 95 -36.69 9.07 -3.79
CA VAL A 95 -36.43 8.07 -4.83
C VAL A 95 -37.63 7.89 -5.75
N GLU A 96 -38.86 8.01 -5.23
CA GLU A 96 -40.08 7.96 -6.03
C GLU A 96 -40.20 9.11 -7.04
N GLN A 97 -39.58 10.25 -6.76
CA GLN A 97 -39.56 11.45 -7.60
C GLN A 97 -38.43 11.46 -8.65
N VAL A 98 -37.57 10.44 -8.67
CA VAL A 98 -36.48 10.32 -9.64
C VAL A 98 -37.04 10.01 -11.03
N ARG A 99 -36.74 10.86 -12.02
CA ARG A 99 -37.32 10.79 -13.38
C ARG A 99 -37.08 9.44 -14.09
N ASN A 100 -35.85 8.91 -14.01
CA ASN A 100 -35.47 7.62 -14.59
C ASN A 100 -34.94 6.67 -13.52
N LYS A 101 -35.82 5.85 -12.95
CA LYS A 101 -35.46 4.89 -11.90
C LYS A 101 -34.61 3.71 -12.38
N THR A 102 -34.63 3.40 -13.68
CA THR A 102 -33.87 2.27 -14.24
C THR A 102 -32.41 2.61 -14.54
N GLY A 103 -32.11 3.89 -14.82
CA GLY A 103 -30.76 4.35 -15.13
C GLY A 103 -29.79 4.33 -13.94
N ILE A 104 -28.49 4.44 -14.25
CA ILE A 104 -27.42 4.67 -13.27
C ILE A 104 -27.39 6.15 -12.85
N ARG A 105 -27.69 7.06 -13.78
CA ARG A 105 -27.79 8.50 -13.55
C ARG A 105 -29.20 8.95 -13.88
N SER A 106 -29.71 9.90 -13.11
CA SER A 106 -31.02 10.50 -13.33
C SER A 106 -31.03 11.92 -12.77
N VAL A 107 -32.17 12.57 -12.88
CA VAL A 107 -32.49 13.84 -12.23
C VAL A 107 -33.61 13.57 -11.22
N TRP A 108 -33.45 14.16 -10.05
CA TRP A 108 -34.47 14.29 -9.02
C TRP A 108 -34.90 15.77 -8.98
N ILE A 109 -36.20 16.04 -8.85
CA ILE A 109 -36.71 17.41 -8.71
C ILE A 109 -36.91 17.65 -7.22
N ASP A 110 -36.17 18.59 -6.65
CA ASP A 110 -36.29 18.89 -5.22
C ASP A 110 -37.58 19.67 -4.88
N SER A 111 -37.79 19.94 -3.59
CA SER A 111 -38.97 20.67 -3.10
C SER A 111 -39.10 22.09 -3.67
N TYR A 112 -38.03 22.66 -4.23
CA TYR A 112 -38.00 23.98 -4.85
C TYR A 112 -38.15 23.92 -6.37
N ALA A 113 -38.54 22.77 -6.91
CA ALA A 113 -38.63 22.50 -8.34
C ALA A 113 -37.28 22.64 -9.08
N VAL A 114 -36.16 22.50 -8.37
CA VAL A 114 -34.82 22.53 -8.98
C VAL A 114 -34.44 21.11 -9.39
N GLU A 115 -33.95 20.96 -10.62
CA GLU A 115 -33.42 19.70 -11.12
C GLU A 115 -32.04 19.41 -10.52
N VAL A 116 -31.94 18.36 -9.71
CA VAL A 116 -30.72 17.91 -9.04
C VAL A 116 -30.23 16.62 -9.68
N PRO A 117 -28.97 16.57 -10.17
CA PRO A 117 -28.42 15.33 -10.72
C PRO A 117 -28.20 14.31 -9.60
N VAL A 118 -28.66 13.08 -9.82
CA VAL A 118 -28.55 11.96 -8.88
C VAL A 118 -27.96 10.74 -9.58
N MET A 119 -27.27 9.90 -8.82
CA MET A 119 -26.66 8.67 -9.33
C MET A 119 -26.84 7.49 -8.37
N LYS A 120 -26.98 6.29 -8.93
CA LYS A 120 -26.93 5.04 -8.16
C LYS A 120 -25.49 4.69 -7.87
N ILE A 121 -25.13 4.62 -6.60
CA ILE A 121 -23.81 4.15 -6.14
C ILE A 121 -23.95 3.11 -5.04
N LYS A 122 -22.95 2.24 -4.95
CA LYS A 122 -22.79 1.29 -3.84
C LYS A 122 -22.15 2.03 -2.66
N VAL A 123 -22.94 2.78 -1.91
CA VAL A 123 -22.46 3.70 -0.86
C VAL A 123 -21.59 2.98 0.16
N GLU A 124 -22.05 1.84 0.68
CA GLU A 124 -21.33 1.03 1.66
C GLU A 124 -19.97 0.55 1.13
N LEU A 125 -19.94 0.04 -0.10
CA LEU A 125 -18.71 -0.43 -0.73
C LEU A 125 -17.69 0.71 -0.88
N GLN A 126 -18.13 1.87 -1.36
CA GLN A 126 -17.26 3.04 -1.51
C GLN A 126 -16.80 3.61 -0.16
N GLY A 127 -17.68 3.62 0.84
CA GLY A 127 -17.35 4.01 2.21
C GLY A 127 -16.25 3.14 2.81
N ARG A 128 -16.41 1.82 2.71
CA ARG A 128 -15.39 0.85 3.17
C ARG A 128 -14.08 1.01 2.40
N LYS A 129 -14.12 1.13 1.07
CA LYS A 129 -12.92 1.33 0.24
C LYS A 129 -12.14 2.58 0.65
N ARG A 130 -12.83 3.70 0.90
CA ARG A 130 -12.21 4.94 1.40
C ARG A 130 -11.56 4.74 2.78
N ARG A 131 -12.27 4.10 3.71
CA ARG A 131 -11.75 3.82 5.07
C ARG A 131 -10.54 2.88 5.05
N MET A 132 -10.58 1.79 4.28
CA MET A 132 -9.44 0.88 4.15
C MET A 132 -8.25 1.55 3.48
N ARG A 133 -8.48 2.37 2.44
CA ARG A 133 -7.38 3.11 1.82
C ARG A 133 -6.73 4.09 2.80
N CYS A 134 -7.52 4.78 3.62
CA CYS A 134 -7.00 5.70 4.63
C CYS A 134 -6.22 4.99 5.74
N TRP A 135 -6.88 4.04 6.44
CA TRP A 135 -6.28 3.36 7.59
C TRP A 135 -5.24 2.32 7.19
N GLY A 136 -5.47 1.59 6.11
CA GLY A 136 -4.54 0.61 5.56
C GLY A 136 -3.22 1.26 5.13
N MET A 137 -3.29 2.39 4.41
CA MET A 137 -2.09 3.13 3.99
C MET A 137 -1.32 3.73 5.18
N LEU A 138 -2.03 4.30 6.16
CA LEU A 138 -1.40 4.81 7.38
C LEU A 138 -0.61 3.71 8.10
N LEU A 139 -1.24 2.55 8.34
CA LEU A 139 -0.61 1.43 9.05
C LEU A 139 0.47 0.73 8.21
N ALA A 140 0.33 0.70 6.88
CA ALA A 140 1.38 0.23 5.97
C ALA A 140 2.63 1.09 6.09
N HIS A 141 2.50 2.42 6.06
CA HIS A 141 3.66 3.31 6.24
C HIS A 141 4.31 3.14 7.62
N MET A 142 3.52 3.05 8.70
CA MET A 142 4.07 2.77 10.03
C MET A 142 4.83 1.44 10.10
N SER A 143 4.28 0.39 9.48
CA SER A 143 4.95 -0.92 9.38
C SER A 143 6.24 -0.85 8.56
N GLY A 144 6.24 -0.07 7.47
CA GLY A 144 7.41 0.18 6.64
C GLY A 144 8.51 0.94 7.37
N PHE A 145 8.18 1.98 8.15
CA PHE A 145 9.15 2.69 8.99
C PHE A 145 9.71 1.81 10.10
N ALA A 146 8.88 0.96 10.71
CA ALA A 146 9.36 -0.04 11.68
C ALA A 146 10.32 -1.06 11.03
N ALA A 147 10.01 -1.52 9.81
CA ALA A 147 10.91 -2.40 9.05
C ALA A 147 12.23 -1.71 8.66
N ILE A 148 12.17 -0.42 8.30
CA ILE A 148 13.36 0.41 8.06
C ILE A 148 14.22 0.49 9.31
N SER A 149 13.63 0.77 10.47
CA SER A 149 14.39 0.89 11.72
C SER A 149 15.02 -0.45 12.12
N ALA A 150 14.27 -1.55 12.04
CA ALA A 150 14.79 -2.89 12.32
C ALA A 150 15.95 -3.28 11.37
N GLY A 151 15.78 -3.00 10.08
CA GLY A 151 16.83 -3.22 9.09
C GLY A 151 18.03 -2.31 9.25
N GLY A 152 17.81 -1.05 9.63
CA GLY A 152 18.85 -0.06 9.88
C GLY A 152 19.71 -0.44 11.08
N GLU A 153 19.10 -0.81 12.21
CA GLU A 153 19.82 -1.37 13.37
C GLU A 153 20.66 -2.58 12.96
N LEU A 154 20.10 -3.48 12.16
CA LEU A 154 20.84 -4.63 11.65
C LEU A 154 22.04 -4.21 10.79
N GLN A 155 21.90 -3.21 9.91
CA GLN A 155 23.04 -2.69 9.15
C GLN A 155 24.13 -2.04 10.01
N HIS A 156 23.76 -1.47 11.16
CA HIS A 156 24.70 -0.82 12.09
C HIS A 156 25.50 -1.80 12.95
N THR A 157 25.06 -3.06 13.09
CA THR A 157 25.83 -4.08 13.82
C THR A 157 27.24 -4.23 13.26
N GLU A 158 28.22 -4.48 14.13
CA GLU A 158 29.65 -4.55 13.78
C GLU A 158 29.94 -5.49 12.59
N LEU A 159 29.18 -6.59 12.47
CA LEU A 159 29.32 -7.57 11.39
C LEU A 159 29.00 -6.98 10.01
N PHE A 160 27.95 -6.16 9.91
CA PHE A 160 27.45 -5.66 8.63
C PHE A 160 27.99 -4.28 8.28
N SER A 161 28.35 -3.46 9.27
CA SER A 161 28.97 -2.14 9.06
C SER A 161 30.45 -2.21 8.66
N SER A 162 31.08 -3.38 8.80
CA SER A 162 32.50 -3.62 8.45
C SER A 162 32.85 -3.33 6.98
N SER A 163 31.91 -3.45 6.05
CA SER A 163 32.16 -3.07 4.65
C SER A 163 30.87 -2.69 3.90
N PRO A 164 30.94 -1.80 2.89
CA PRO A 164 29.77 -1.38 2.12
C PRO A 164 29.00 -2.50 1.41
N TYR A 165 29.67 -3.60 1.06
CA TYR A 165 28.99 -4.74 0.44
C TYR A 165 28.21 -5.58 1.45
N MET A 166 28.66 -5.63 2.70
CA MET A 166 28.01 -6.40 3.76
C MET A 166 26.69 -5.73 4.22
N THR A 167 26.55 -4.41 4.07
CA THR A 167 25.30 -3.70 4.41
C THR A 167 24.11 -4.03 3.50
N LEU A 168 24.36 -4.66 2.34
CA LEU A 168 23.30 -5.20 1.49
C LEU A 168 22.67 -6.48 2.04
N ILE A 169 23.39 -7.24 2.88
CA ILE A 169 22.89 -8.50 3.46
C ILE A 169 21.69 -8.23 4.39
N PRO A 170 21.73 -7.26 5.33
CA PRO A 170 20.58 -6.85 6.12
C PRO A 170 19.34 -6.47 5.28
N VAL A 171 19.51 -5.84 4.11
CA VAL A 171 18.37 -5.51 3.23
C VAL A 171 17.63 -6.78 2.82
N VAL A 172 18.38 -7.82 2.42
CA VAL A 172 17.81 -9.12 2.03
C VAL A 172 17.20 -9.84 3.22
N ILE A 173 17.84 -9.78 4.40
CA ILE A 173 17.34 -10.39 5.64
C ILE A 173 16.01 -9.73 6.04
N THR A 174 15.97 -8.40 6.13
CA THR A 174 14.75 -7.64 6.47
C THR A 174 13.63 -7.96 5.49
N GLN A 175 13.92 -7.98 4.19
CA GLN A 175 12.95 -8.35 3.18
C GLN A 175 12.44 -9.79 3.37
N ALA A 176 13.32 -10.75 3.63
CA ALA A 176 12.92 -12.13 3.88
C ALA A 176 12.01 -12.25 5.12
N VAL A 177 12.34 -11.55 6.21
CA VAL A 177 11.54 -11.52 7.45
C VAL A 177 10.15 -10.92 7.20
N VAL A 178 10.07 -9.79 6.50
CA VAL A 178 8.78 -9.17 6.13
C VAL A 178 7.94 -10.11 5.27
N GLN A 179 8.55 -10.80 4.30
CA GLN A 179 7.85 -11.78 3.45
C GLN A 179 7.37 -13.00 4.24
N ILE A 180 8.11 -13.45 5.26
CA ILE A 180 7.66 -14.51 6.18
C ILE A 180 6.40 -14.06 6.93
N PHE A 181 6.38 -12.83 7.47
CA PHE A 181 5.20 -12.28 8.15
C PHE A 181 3.99 -12.16 7.22
N PHE A 182 4.19 -11.76 5.96
CA PHE A 182 3.11 -11.76 4.96
C PHE A 182 2.64 -13.18 4.63
N GLY A 183 3.55 -14.14 4.54
CA GLY A 183 3.21 -15.56 4.37
C GLY A 183 2.32 -16.08 5.50
N ILE A 184 2.67 -15.81 6.76
CA ILE A 184 1.88 -16.19 7.94
C ILE A 184 0.52 -15.48 7.91
N SER A 185 0.50 -14.17 7.63
CA SER A 185 -0.74 -13.39 7.53
C SER A 185 -1.66 -13.94 6.44
N HIS A 186 -1.10 -14.29 5.29
CA HIS A 186 -1.82 -14.89 4.18
C HIS A 186 -2.38 -16.27 4.52
N MET A 187 -1.66 -17.11 5.27
CA MET A 187 -2.20 -18.37 5.79
C MET A 187 -3.42 -18.12 6.69
N PHE A 188 -3.34 -17.16 7.60
CA PHE A 188 -4.46 -16.79 8.46
C PHE A 188 -5.67 -16.26 7.67
N ARG A 189 -5.44 -15.34 6.72
CA ARG A 189 -6.48 -14.82 5.81
C ARG A 189 -7.17 -15.93 5.02
N ARG A 190 -6.41 -16.91 4.51
CA ARG A 190 -6.97 -18.06 3.78
C ARG A 190 -7.89 -18.90 4.66
N SER A 191 -7.53 -19.12 5.92
CA SER A 191 -8.37 -19.85 6.87
C SER A 191 -9.69 -19.11 7.14
N ILE A 192 -9.64 -17.80 7.36
CA ILE A 192 -10.85 -16.98 7.54
C ILE A 192 -11.70 -16.97 6.28
N MET A 193 -11.08 -16.82 5.10
CA MET A 193 -11.78 -16.83 3.81
C MET A 193 -12.55 -18.12 3.58
N LYS A 194 -11.95 -19.28 3.88
CA LYS A 194 -12.63 -20.58 3.75
C LYS A 194 -13.87 -20.63 4.62
N GLU A 195 -13.79 -20.16 5.86
CA GLU A 195 -14.93 -20.16 6.78
C GLU A 195 -16.02 -19.19 6.33
N ALA A 196 -15.65 -17.99 5.87
CA ALA A 196 -16.60 -17.02 5.32
C ALA A 196 -17.37 -17.57 4.11
N ILE A 197 -16.69 -18.29 3.20
CA ILE A 197 -17.31 -18.94 2.05
C ILE A 197 -18.27 -20.04 2.50
N ARG A 198 -17.90 -20.86 3.50
CA ARG A 198 -18.77 -21.93 4.04
C ARG A 198 -20.06 -21.39 4.65
N GLN A 199 -20.01 -20.19 5.23
CA GLN A 199 -21.18 -19.52 5.80
C GLN A 199 -22.06 -18.83 4.75
N GLY A 200 -21.84 -19.07 3.46
CA GLY A 200 -22.58 -18.41 2.37
C GLY A 200 -22.23 -16.93 2.22
N GLY A 201 -21.13 -16.48 2.84
CA GLY A 201 -20.64 -15.11 2.72
C GLY A 201 -20.32 -14.79 1.27
N LYS A 202 -20.89 -13.68 0.77
CA LYS A 202 -20.59 -13.17 -0.57
C LYS A 202 -19.08 -12.88 -0.68
N GLY A 203 -18.43 -13.44 -1.68
CA GLY A 203 -16.97 -13.32 -1.89
C GLY A 203 -16.46 -11.88 -2.06
N ARG A 204 -17.34 -10.88 -2.22
CA ARG A 204 -16.96 -9.48 -2.42
C ARG A 204 -16.23 -8.86 -1.24
N ARG A 205 -16.63 -9.16 0.01
CA ARG A 205 -15.96 -8.65 1.23
C ARG A 205 -14.54 -9.17 1.32
N VAL A 206 -14.37 -10.46 1.03
CA VAL A 206 -13.08 -11.13 1.05
C VAL A 206 -12.18 -10.60 -0.05
N LEU A 207 -12.71 -10.44 -1.27
CA LEU A 207 -11.97 -9.86 -2.39
C LEU A 207 -11.49 -8.44 -2.06
N LEU A 208 -12.39 -7.62 -1.53
CA LEU A 208 -12.08 -6.25 -1.14
C LEU A 208 -11.00 -6.19 -0.04
N CYS A 209 -11.08 -7.06 0.98
CA CYS A 209 -10.04 -7.19 1.99
C CYS A 209 -8.71 -7.61 1.38
N HIS A 210 -8.73 -8.62 0.50
CA HIS A 210 -7.53 -9.17 -0.13
C HIS A 210 -6.80 -8.13 -0.98
N GLU A 211 -7.52 -7.41 -1.83
CA GLU A 211 -6.97 -6.35 -2.68
C GLU A 211 -6.25 -5.27 -1.85
N ASN A 212 -6.93 -4.73 -0.82
CA ASN A 212 -6.37 -3.65 0.00
C ASN A 212 -5.19 -4.11 0.86
N VAL A 213 -5.22 -5.36 1.35
CA VAL A 213 -4.09 -5.93 2.08
C VAL A 213 -2.87 -6.12 1.17
N VAL A 214 -3.05 -6.66 -0.03
CA VAL A 214 -1.92 -6.86 -0.96
C VAL A 214 -1.30 -5.53 -1.38
N GLU A 215 -2.12 -4.50 -1.61
CA GLU A 215 -1.64 -3.13 -1.85
C GLU A 215 -0.79 -2.65 -0.65
N ALA A 216 -1.30 -2.78 0.57
CA ALA A 216 -0.59 -2.38 1.78
C ALA A 216 0.71 -3.18 2.04
N GLU A 217 0.72 -4.49 1.79
CA GLU A 217 1.91 -5.35 1.90
C GLU A 217 3.01 -4.92 0.91
N ASN A 218 2.63 -4.58 -0.33
CA ASN A 218 3.55 -4.07 -1.33
C ASN A 218 4.14 -2.71 -0.93
N ASP A 219 3.34 -1.82 -0.31
CA ASP A 219 3.82 -0.53 0.18
C ASP A 219 4.88 -0.70 1.30
N VAL A 220 4.62 -1.56 2.28
CA VAL A 220 5.58 -1.88 3.37
C VAL A 220 6.91 -2.39 2.80
N SER A 221 6.84 -3.34 1.88
CA SER A 221 8.02 -3.99 1.32
C SER A 221 8.82 -3.05 0.42
N SER A 222 8.14 -2.29 -0.45
CA SER A 222 8.81 -1.36 -1.35
C SER A 222 9.45 -0.19 -0.59
N LEU A 223 8.77 0.36 0.42
CA LEU A 223 9.28 1.45 1.25
C LEU A 223 10.54 1.03 2.02
N SER A 224 10.50 -0.12 2.70
CA SER A 224 11.64 -0.62 3.47
C SER A 224 12.83 -1.04 2.60
N MET A 225 12.59 -1.77 1.51
CA MET A 225 13.63 -2.20 0.60
C MET A 225 14.35 -1.01 -0.06
N SER A 226 13.59 -0.03 -0.56
CA SER A 226 14.17 1.14 -1.24
C SER A 226 15.02 2.00 -0.31
N PHE A 227 14.54 2.28 0.90
CA PHE A 227 15.26 3.11 1.86
C PHE A 227 16.54 2.46 2.37
N LEU A 228 16.49 1.18 2.78
CA LEU A 228 17.70 0.47 3.25
C LEU A 228 18.73 0.27 2.13
N THR A 229 18.26 0.08 0.89
CA THR A 229 19.15 0.04 -0.29
C THR A 229 19.80 1.41 -0.52
N ALA A 230 19.05 2.51 -0.38
CA ALA A 230 19.60 3.85 -0.51
C ALA A 230 20.67 4.15 0.54
N GLN A 231 20.48 3.70 1.80
CA GLN A 231 21.51 3.81 2.84
C GLN A 231 22.78 3.01 2.50
N ALA A 232 22.64 1.78 2.01
CA ALA A 232 23.78 0.96 1.59
C ALA A 232 24.55 1.60 0.42
N ILE A 233 23.83 2.12 -0.58
CA ILE A 233 24.43 2.86 -1.70
C ILE A 233 25.11 4.14 -1.20
N ARG A 234 24.51 4.86 -0.26
CA ARG A 234 25.09 6.06 0.33
C ARG A 234 26.43 5.74 0.99
N PHE A 235 26.48 4.70 1.83
CA PHE A 235 27.72 4.24 2.43
C PHE A 235 28.78 3.84 1.40
N PHE A 236 28.36 3.20 0.31
CA PHE A 236 29.24 2.86 -0.80
C PHE A 236 29.88 4.09 -1.46
N ILE A 237 29.15 5.21 -1.53
CA ILE A 237 29.63 6.46 -2.15
C ILE A 237 30.47 7.28 -1.17
N SER A 238 29.99 7.49 0.05
CA SER A 238 30.64 8.40 1.01
C SER A 238 31.77 7.73 1.80
N GLY A 239 31.78 6.40 1.89
CA GLY A 239 32.69 5.67 2.76
C GLY A 239 32.40 5.85 4.26
N VAL A 240 31.38 6.63 4.61
CA VAL A 240 30.93 6.88 5.98
C VAL A 240 29.54 6.31 6.12
N PHE A 241 29.34 5.45 7.11
CA PHE A 241 28.04 4.83 7.32
C PHE A 241 27.07 5.87 7.89
N PRO A 242 25.95 6.18 7.21
CA PRO A 242 24.98 7.14 7.72
C PRO A 242 24.32 6.56 8.98
N ASN A 243 23.85 7.44 9.88
CA ASN A 243 23.09 7.01 11.05
C ASN A 243 21.75 6.37 10.67
N ILE A 244 20.98 5.88 11.64
CA ILE A 244 19.69 5.22 11.39
C ILE A 244 18.66 6.11 10.67
N GLU A 245 18.75 7.43 10.84
CA GLU A 245 17.91 8.43 10.16
C GLU A 245 18.40 8.74 8.75
N GLY A 246 19.55 8.21 8.35
CA GLY A 246 20.18 8.46 7.06
C GLY A 246 21.02 9.73 7.03
N LEU A 247 21.33 10.35 8.17
CA LEU A 247 22.20 11.52 8.27
C LEU A 247 23.65 11.09 8.45
N GLU A 248 24.56 11.72 7.69
CA GLU A 248 26.00 11.59 7.94
C GLU A 248 26.38 12.56 9.06
N ALA A 249 27.32 12.16 9.92
CA ALA A 249 27.93 13.10 10.85
C ALA A 249 28.55 14.24 10.03
N GLU A 250 28.32 15.50 10.45
CA GLU A 250 28.95 16.68 9.86
C GLU A 250 30.45 16.37 9.69
N PRO A 251 30.98 16.36 8.46
CA PRO A 251 32.39 16.10 8.28
C PRO A 251 33.15 17.19 9.01
N GLU A 252 33.97 16.83 10.00
CA GLU A 252 35.04 17.71 10.48
C GLU A 252 35.97 17.98 9.29
N MET A 253 35.66 19.01 8.49
CA MET A 253 36.21 19.24 7.14
C MET A 253 37.63 18.69 6.91
N PRO A 254 37.81 17.63 6.09
CA PRO A 254 39.11 17.34 5.51
C PRO A 254 39.03 17.26 3.96
N LYS A 255 39.76 18.19 3.33
CA LYS A 255 40.24 18.27 1.93
C LYS A 255 39.68 17.24 0.91
N THR A 256 38.51 17.58 0.36
CA THR A 256 37.58 16.82 -0.49
C THR A 256 38.08 16.37 -1.89
N ASN A 257 39.35 16.51 -2.26
CA ASN A 257 39.76 16.30 -3.67
C ASN A 257 40.32 14.90 -4.00
N SER A 258 40.67 14.06 -3.03
CA SER A 258 41.25 12.73 -3.31
C SER A 258 40.20 11.62 -3.51
N VAL A 259 39.11 11.65 -2.74
CA VAL A 259 38.13 10.54 -2.71
C VAL A 259 37.28 10.46 -3.98
N ILE A 260 36.95 11.60 -4.60
CA ILE A 260 36.19 11.63 -5.86
C ILE A 260 37.00 11.02 -7.01
N MET A 261 38.33 11.20 -7.02
CA MET A 261 39.21 10.62 -8.04
C MET A 261 39.36 9.11 -7.90
N GLU A 262 39.40 8.59 -6.67
CA GLU A 262 39.44 7.15 -6.42
C GLU A 262 38.12 6.47 -6.82
N PHE A 263 36.98 7.13 -6.59
CA PHE A 263 35.67 6.67 -7.05
C PHE A 263 35.55 6.61 -8.58
N LEU A 264 36.10 7.60 -9.31
CA LEU A 264 36.11 7.58 -10.78
C LEU A 264 37.04 6.49 -11.35
N ILE A 265 38.11 6.14 -10.65
CA ILE A 265 39.01 5.03 -10.99
C ILE A 265 38.31 3.67 -10.74
N ASP A 266 37.49 3.56 -9.69
CA ASP A 266 36.76 2.31 -9.43
C ASP A 266 35.50 2.16 -10.32
N VAL A 267 34.89 3.27 -10.74
CA VAL A 267 33.86 3.31 -11.79
C VAL A 267 34.39 2.82 -13.15
N SER A 268 35.69 2.97 -13.44
CA SER A 268 36.29 2.36 -14.64
C SER A 268 36.48 0.84 -14.51
N ASN A 269 36.51 0.30 -13.28
CA ASN A 269 36.46 -1.13 -12.98
C ASN A 269 35.03 -1.73 -12.92
N ILE A 270 33.96 -0.92 -13.10
CA ILE A 270 32.55 -1.38 -13.08
C ILE A 270 32.24 -2.46 -14.13
N ARG A 271 33.07 -2.67 -15.16
CA ARG A 271 32.92 -3.84 -16.04
C ARG A 271 32.98 -5.17 -15.28
N ILE A 272 33.79 -5.25 -14.21
CA ILE A 272 33.89 -6.43 -13.36
C ILE A 272 32.69 -6.51 -12.40
N VAL A 273 32.26 -5.37 -11.85
CA VAL A 273 31.12 -5.29 -10.93
C VAL A 273 29.80 -5.64 -11.63
N ARG A 274 29.60 -5.24 -12.90
CA ARG A 274 28.43 -5.62 -13.70
C ARG A 274 28.27 -7.13 -13.82
N HIS A 275 29.39 -7.88 -13.90
CA HIS A 275 29.37 -9.34 -13.95
C HIS A 275 29.01 -9.96 -12.59
N ARG A 276 29.48 -9.38 -11.48
CA ARG A 276 29.18 -9.81 -10.11
C ARG A 276 27.74 -9.48 -9.69
N ILE A 277 27.25 -8.28 -10.01
CA ILE A 277 25.84 -7.89 -9.80
C ILE A 277 24.91 -8.79 -10.60
N GLY A 278 25.25 -9.09 -11.87
CA GLY A 278 24.49 -10.06 -12.66
C GLY A 278 24.43 -11.44 -12.03
N ALA A 279 25.52 -11.90 -11.39
CA ALA A 279 25.53 -13.15 -10.64
C ALA A 279 24.68 -13.07 -9.35
N LEU A 280 24.74 -11.96 -8.61
CA LEU A 280 23.97 -11.73 -7.40
C LEU A 280 22.46 -11.67 -7.69
N VAL A 281 22.04 -10.97 -8.75
CA VAL A 281 20.64 -10.91 -9.20
C VAL A 281 20.14 -12.30 -9.62
N ARG A 282 20.99 -13.10 -10.30
CA ARG A 282 20.67 -14.50 -10.64
C ARG A 282 20.58 -15.40 -9.41
N ALA A 283 21.43 -15.19 -8.41
CA ALA A 283 21.39 -15.92 -7.14
C ALA A 283 20.12 -15.55 -6.35
N GLY A 284 19.78 -14.27 -6.26
CA GLY A 284 18.55 -13.77 -5.64
C GLY A 284 17.30 -14.32 -6.31
N THR A 285 17.23 -14.31 -7.65
CA THR A 285 16.10 -14.91 -8.39
C THR A 285 15.99 -16.42 -8.20
N LYS A 286 17.12 -17.15 -8.05
CA LYS A 286 17.10 -18.57 -7.67
C LYS A 286 16.57 -18.76 -6.25
N ALA A 287 17.04 -17.99 -5.27
CA ALA A 287 16.58 -18.06 -3.90
C ALA A 287 15.07 -17.79 -3.79
N ILE A 288 14.57 -16.76 -4.48
CA ILE A 288 13.13 -16.45 -4.57
C ILE A 288 12.36 -17.63 -5.18
N ARG A 289 12.85 -18.24 -6.27
CA ARG A 289 12.23 -19.44 -6.84
C ARG A 289 12.16 -20.60 -5.86
N THR A 290 13.23 -20.84 -5.10
CA THR A 290 13.27 -21.90 -4.09
C THR A 290 12.25 -21.62 -2.97
N ILE A 291 12.16 -20.39 -2.50
CA ILE A 291 11.15 -19.99 -1.50
C ILE A 291 9.74 -20.21 -2.05
N ILE A 292 9.48 -19.81 -3.29
CA ILE A 292 8.19 -20.06 -3.97
C ILE A 292 7.90 -21.57 -4.09
N GLN A 293 8.89 -22.37 -4.47
CA GLN A 293 8.75 -23.83 -4.55
C GLN A 293 8.43 -24.44 -3.17
N VAL A 294 9.13 -24.02 -2.12
CA VAL A 294 8.86 -24.49 -0.75
C VAL A 294 7.45 -24.08 -0.31
N ALA A 295 7.05 -22.84 -0.55
CA ALA A 295 5.70 -22.37 -0.26
C ALA A 295 4.62 -23.16 -1.02
N ASN A 296 4.87 -23.49 -2.28
CA ASN A 296 3.97 -24.33 -3.08
C ASN A 296 3.91 -25.76 -2.56
N SER A 297 5.04 -26.35 -2.15
CA SER A 297 5.07 -27.69 -1.53
C SER A 297 4.34 -27.74 -0.20
N ILE A 298 4.47 -26.71 0.64
CA ILE A 298 3.72 -26.57 1.90
C ILE A 298 2.21 -26.43 1.58
N SER A 299 1.86 -25.63 0.58
CA SER A 299 0.46 -25.49 0.14
C SER A 299 -0.11 -26.81 -0.38
N ALA A 300 0.65 -27.60 -1.15
CA ALA A 300 0.23 -28.90 -1.66
C ALA A 300 0.08 -29.95 -0.54
N ALA A 301 0.99 -29.96 0.44
CA ALA A 301 0.92 -30.85 1.61
C ALA A 301 -0.27 -30.53 2.53
N SER A 302 -0.78 -29.29 2.51
CA SER A 302 -1.92 -28.88 3.34
C SER A 302 -3.28 -29.43 2.87
N GLY A 303 -3.33 -30.25 1.82
CA GLY A 303 -4.52 -31.01 1.39
C GLY A 303 -5.73 -30.15 1.00
N SER A 304 -5.54 -28.84 0.83
CA SER A 304 -6.61 -27.91 0.53
C SER A 304 -6.77 -27.79 -0.99
N PRO A 305 -7.88 -28.27 -1.60
CA PRO A 305 -8.12 -28.00 -3.00
C PRO A 305 -8.17 -26.48 -3.20
N LEU A 306 -7.26 -25.98 -4.05
CA LEU A 306 -7.33 -24.63 -4.58
C LEU A 306 -8.72 -24.47 -5.21
N LEU A 307 -9.42 -23.40 -4.85
CA LEU A 307 -10.65 -22.98 -5.53
C LEU A 307 -10.48 -23.15 -7.05
N PRO A 308 -11.42 -23.80 -7.73
CA PRO A 308 -11.29 -24.08 -9.15
C PRO A 308 -11.02 -22.77 -9.90
N ALA A 309 -9.99 -22.76 -10.74
CA ALA A 309 -9.56 -21.60 -11.53
C ALA A 309 -10.65 -21.01 -12.47
N GLY A 310 -11.85 -21.61 -12.49
CA GLY A 310 -13.03 -21.11 -13.19
C GLY A 310 -13.61 -19.82 -12.59
N ASP A 311 -13.71 -19.71 -11.26
CA ASP A 311 -14.38 -18.56 -10.61
C ASP A 311 -13.58 -17.27 -10.69
N HIS A 312 -12.25 -17.36 -10.75
CA HIS A 312 -11.41 -16.17 -10.89
C HIS A 312 -11.61 -15.47 -12.24
N LYS A 313 -11.98 -16.19 -13.31
CA LYS A 313 -12.26 -15.57 -14.62
C LYS A 313 -13.60 -14.86 -14.64
N GLU A 314 -14.60 -15.39 -13.94
CA GLU A 314 -15.94 -14.79 -13.87
C GLU A 314 -15.95 -13.57 -12.94
N ILE A 315 -15.33 -13.68 -11.76
CA ILE A 315 -15.13 -12.55 -10.84
C ILE A 315 -14.21 -11.47 -11.43
N ALA A 316 -13.15 -11.85 -12.14
CA ALA A 316 -12.29 -10.88 -12.85
C ALA A 316 -13.01 -10.21 -14.02
N ARG A 317 -13.88 -10.94 -14.77
CA ARG A 317 -14.75 -10.37 -15.82
C ARG A 317 -15.76 -9.40 -15.23
N GLU A 318 -16.37 -9.71 -14.10
CA GLU A 318 -17.31 -8.84 -13.39
C GLU A 318 -16.61 -7.59 -12.82
N GLY A 319 -15.38 -7.75 -12.31
CA GLY A 319 -14.51 -6.66 -11.88
C GLY A 319 -14.08 -5.74 -13.03
N THR A 320 -13.72 -6.29 -14.19
CA THR A 320 -13.38 -5.47 -15.38
C THR A 320 -14.61 -4.77 -15.95
N ARG A 321 -15.79 -5.40 -15.96
CA ARG A 321 -17.05 -4.75 -16.39
C ARG A 321 -17.41 -3.56 -15.49
N SER A 322 -17.31 -3.76 -14.17
CA SER A 322 -17.56 -2.69 -13.19
C SER A 322 -16.49 -1.59 -13.21
N ALA A 323 -15.25 -1.88 -13.60
CA ALA A 323 -14.20 -0.88 -13.78
C ALA A 323 -14.41 -0.08 -15.07
N THR A 324 -14.78 -0.73 -16.19
CA THR A 324 -15.13 -0.03 -17.43
C THR A 324 -16.39 0.84 -17.32
N GLU A 325 -17.31 0.52 -16.40
CA GLU A 325 -18.49 1.37 -16.11
C GLU A 325 -18.20 2.49 -15.10
N GLY A 326 -17.15 2.35 -14.27
CA GLY A 326 -16.75 3.33 -13.25
C GLY A 326 -15.63 4.29 -13.68
N GLU A 327 -14.89 3.95 -14.73
CA GLU A 327 -13.77 4.71 -15.29
C GLU A 327 -14.12 5.43 -16.60
N GLU A 328 -15.43 5.63 -16.86
CA GLU A 328 -15.89 6.66 -17.79
C GLU A 328 -15.60 8.04 -17.15
N VAL A 329 -14.33 8.44 -17.26
CA VAL A 329 -13.84 9.80 -17.04
C VAL A 329 -14.83 10.76 -17.67
N LEU A 330 -15.48 11.58 -16.83
CA LEU A 330 -15.87 12.99 -17.02
C LEU A 330 -15.80 13.54 -18.46
N ALA A 331 -16.40 12.86 -19.43
CA ALA A 331 -16.72 13.42 -20.72
C ALA A 331 -18.01 14.19 -20.51
N ILE A 332 -17.88 15.46 -20.11
CA ILE A 332 -18.99 16.40 -20.12
C ILE A 332 -19.58 16.36 -21.53
N PRO A 333 -20.85 15.94 -21.72
CA PRO A 333 -21.46 15.99 -23.04
C PRO A 333 -21.49 17.45 -23.48
N SER A 334 -20.80 17.77 -24.57
CA SER A 334 -20.70 19.12 -25.16
C SER A 334 -22.04 19.63 -25.75
N ARG A 335 -23.17 19.14 -25.25
CA ARG A 335 -24.52 19.42 -25.77
C ARG A 335 -25.27 20.51 -24.99
N TRP A 336 -24.64 21.12 -23.98
CA TRP A 336 -25.30 22.08 -23.08
C TRP A 336 -24.83 23.54 -23.20
N PHE A 337 -23.95 23.89 -24.15
CA PHE A 337 -23.57 25.28 -24.38
C PHE A 337 -23.79 25.72 -25.83
N PRO A 338 -24.55 26.79 -26.10
CA PRO A 338 -24.59 27.40 -27.44
C PRO A 338 -23.22 27.99 -27.76
N ALA A 339 -22.68 27.64 -28.93
CA ALA A 339 -21.37 28.04 -29.39
C ALA A 339 -21.28 29.56 -29.61
N HIS A 340 -20.75 30.29 -28.63
CA HIS A 340 -20.19 31.62 -28.86
C HIS A 340 -18.76 31.48 -29.38
N LYS A 341 -18.51 32.02 -30.60
CA LYS A 341 -17.19 32.13 -31.21
C LYS A 341 -16.28 32.99 -30.31
N VAL A 342 -15.30 32.37 -29.65
CA VAL A 342 -14.21 33.09 -28.99
C VAL A 342 -12.96 32.97 -29.85
N GLY A 343 -12.43 34.13 -30.27
CA GLY A 343 -11.25 34.25 -31.11
C GLY A 343 -9.98 33.76 -30.42
N LYS A 344 -9.08 33.18 -31.22
CA LYS A 344 -7.72 32.78 -30.82
C LYS A 344 -6.93 34.00 -30.33
N LEU A 345 -6.67 34.09 -29.03
CA LEU A 345 -5.58 34.87 -28.47
C LEU A 345 -4.37 33.94 -28.28
N ARG A 346 -3.28 34.29 -28.96
CA ARG A 346 -1.97 33.64 -28.87
C ARG A 346 -1.23 34.30 -27.71
N VAL A 347 -0.87 33.54 -26.69
CA VAL A 347 0.01 33.99 -25.60
C VAL A 347 1.36 33.32 -25.84
N ASP A 348 2.36 34.11 -26.20
CA ASP A 348 3.75 33.67 -26.27
C ASP A 348 4.34 33.79 -24.85
N CYS A 349 4.80 32.66 -24.30
CA CYS A 349 5.50 32.63 -23.00
C CYS A 349 6.96 33.03 -23.17
N TRP A 350 7.41 33.94 -22.30
CA TRP A 350 8.78 34.04 -21.81
C TRP A 350 8.93 33.18 -20.56
#